data_AF-A3GI92-F1
#
_entry.id   AF-A3GI92-F1
#
_cell.length_a   1.000
_cell.length_b   1.000
_cell.length_c   1.000
_cell.angle_alpha   90.00
_cell.angle_beta   90.00
_cell.angle_gamma   90.00
#
_symmetry.space_group_name_H-M   'P 1'
#
loop_
_entity.id
_entity.type
_entity.pdbx_description
1 polymer ?
#
loop_
_entity_poly.entity_id
_entity_poly.type
_entity_poly.pdbx_seq_one_letter_code
_entity_poly.pdbx_strand_id
1 'polypeptide(L)'
;MSSTIQLPDVKIPGIEKNTTLADWIARRNIHFNSRLNIGSSTLGGIGLFFNGKDLEIPEHEEDLEILRIPNGVALDYMNLLGLLHSLKLRDKNYDDIPIKESDLIVNILNGLEPSTETQVLCCYITSLTILRELRKGRKLRYYKTSPLIGYDVYLDILLGTWTLDFPKEPNQDDDEFILSYIKASRNVQFEYDSLIEQLNVLYSDSKIKFDEIFSFETFFKITQAVKSRTLEIPHDADGESRSMRSRNSISNVNGHDFYINVTLVPILDFANHSHDNNSYFDVERKTGDILLRLRKDGVQNVERFEITINYSPIESIQNFIQTYGFIPSLTHCEHVHYQLFELKFSEIDDYIENGTLMCKWLRTLPQIQIVSGSDGEVYLNFFNNNFPFLFIEGLEYNRDWNSEAVENFREFNMVDNSEDIDDDEIVTILEFQQQRYDVINGVQAIGLKYKGKAIKDLSTILEHTGYGDVEDFEKLVHSTIEFVIKYAEDAIKQTPRTESRNNFDDVVNEYNRLKIRYLTLLIEKFKKDPRSLILPGDIADEEWELNYRSVPRELPLE
;
A
#
# COMPACT_ATOMS: atom_id res chain seq x y z
N MET A 1 -14.11 -33.71 -22.82
CA MET A 1 -13.68 -33.69 -21.41
C MET A 1 -13.86 -32.25 -20.94
N SER A 2 -14.58 -32.01 -19.84
CA SER A 2 -14.61 -30.68 -19.23
C SER A 2 -13.17 -30.36 -18.82
N SER A 3 -12.54 -29.39 -19.49
CA SER A 3 -11.20 -28.93 -19.13
C SER A 3 -11.32 -28.27 -17.76
N THR A 4 -10.81 -28.91 -16.73
CA THR A 4 -10.71 -28.30 -15.40
C THR A 4 -9.50 -27.38 -15.39
N ILE A 5 -9.69 -26.09 -15.09
CA ILE A 5 -8.60 -25.13 -14.94
C ILE A 5 -7.63 -25.55 -13.81
N GLN A 6 -8.07 -26.35 -12.83
CA GLN A 6 -7.24 -26.76 -11.71
C GLN A 6 -6.52 -28.07 -12.01
N LEU A 7 -5.21 -28.12 -11.75
CA LEU A 7 -4.45 -29.38 -11.84
C LEU A 7 -4.86 -30.36 -10.73
N PRO A 8 -4.85 -31.69 -10.99
CA PRO A 8 -5.36 -32.69 -10.04
C PRO A 8 -4.70 -32.66 -8.65
N ASP A 9 -3.40 -32.38 -8.60
CA ASP A 9 -2.59 -32.45 -7.37
C ASP A 9 -2.51 -31.12 -6.62
N VAL A 10 -3.18 -30.08 -7.11
CA VAL A 10 -3.15 -28.74 -6.52
C VAL A 10 -4.32 -28.59 -5.57
N LYS A 11 -4.06 -28.10 -4.35
CA LYS A 11 -5.10 -27.72 -3.38
C LYS A 11 -5.19 -26.20 -3.32
N ILE A 12 -6.33 -25.64 -3.72
CA ILE A 12 -6.60 -24.21 -3.55
C ILE A 12 -6.90 -23.93 -2.08
N PRO A 13 -6.21 -22.98 -1.43
CA PRO A 13 -6.49 -22.63 -0.05
C PRO A 13 -7.96 -22.23 0.13
N GLY A 14 -8.58 -22.71 1.22
CA GLY A 14 -10.01 -22.51 1.50
C GLY A 14 -10.96 -23.49 0.78
N ILE A 15 -10.54 -24.12 -0.32
CA ILE A 15 -11.40 -25.04 -1.08
C ILE A 15 -11.19 -26.49 -0.63
N GLU A 16 -12.24 -27.12 -0.11
CA GLU A 16 -12.17 -28.53 0.32
C GLU A 16 -12.11 -29.53 -0.84
N LYS A 17 -12.81 -29.24 -1.94
CA LYS A 17 -12.94 -30.14 -3.11
C LYS A 17 -12.74 -29.36 -4.40
N ASN A 18 -11.86 -29.84 -5.27
CA ASN A 18 -11.54 -29.20 -6.56
C ASN A 18 -12.79 -29.01 -7.45
N THR A 19 -13.76 -29.91 -7.37
CA THR A 19 -15.04 -29.79 -8.09
C THR A 19 -15.84 -28.55 -7.69
N THR A 20 -15.70 -28.08 -6.44
CA THR A 20 -16.41 -26.89 -5.93
C THR A 20 -16.00 -25.64 -6.69
N LEU A 21 -14.70 -25.46 -6.95
CA LEU A 21 -14.20 -24.31 -7.70
C LEU A 21 -14.61 -24.40 -9.17
N ALA A 22 -14.48 -25.57 -9.80
CA ALA A 22 -14.88 -25.77 -11.19
C ALA A 22 -16.38 -25.50 -11.41
N ASP A 23 -17.25 -25.99 -10.53
CA ASP A 23 -18.68 -25.72 -10.56
C ASP A 23 -18.99 -24.23 -10.37
N TRP A 24 -18.25 -23.56 -9.50
CA TRP A 24 -18.42 -22.13 -9.25
C TRP A 24 -18.02 -21.29 -10.48
N ILE A 25 -16.86 -21.56 -11.08
CA ILE A 25 -16.39 -20.93 -12.33
C ILE A 25 -17.44 -21.09 -13.43
N ALA A 26 -17.97 -22.30 -13.62
CA ALA A 26 -19.00 -22.57 -14.62
C ALA A 26 -20.30 -21.80 -14.34
N ARG A 27 -20.77 -21.75 -13.09
CA ARG A 27 -21.99 -21.00 -12.71
C ARG A 27 -21.83 -19.49 -12.84
N ARG A 28 -20.60 -18.98 -12.70
CA ARG A 28 -20.26 -17.56 -12.85
C ARG A 28 -19.95 -17.16 -14.29
N ASN A 29 -20.01 -18.11 -15.22
CA ASN A 29 -19.71 -17.88 -16.63
C ASN A 29 -18.30 -17.28 -16.85
N ILE A 30 -17.33 -17.68 -16.03
CA ILE A 30 -15.92 -17.35 -16.21
C ILE A 30 -15.37 -18.25 -17.32
N HIS A 31 -14.77 -17.65 -18.34
CA HIS A 31 -14.21 -18.35 -19.48
C HIS A 31 -12.69 -18.33 -19.42
N PHE A 32 -12.04 -19.45 -19.74
CA PHE A 32 -10.58 -19.55 -19.74
C PHE A 32 -10.10 -20.40 -20.90
N ASN A 33 -8.88 -20.14 -21.36
CA ASN A 33 -8.22 -20.91 -22.39
C ASN A 33 -7.92 -22.32 -21.87
N SER A 34 -8.09 -23.36 -22.70
CA SER A 34 -7.85 -24.76 -22.30
C SER A 34 -6.41 -25.07 -21.90
N ARG A 35 -5.46 -24.17 -22.21
CA ARG A 35 -4.05 -24.26 -21.82
C ARG A 35 -3.73 -23.54 -20.51
N LEU A 36 -4.68 -22.76 -19.96
CA LEU A 36 -4.56 -22.09 -18.67
C LEU A 36 -4.89 -23.07 -17.55
N ASN A 37 -4.02 -23.10 -16.54
CA ASN A 37 -4.19 -23.93 -15.35
C ASN A 37 -3.84 -23.17 -14.07
N ILE A 38 -4.42 -23.56 -12.94
CA ILE A 38 -4.07 -23.09 -11.59
C ILE A 38 -3.13 -24.12 -10.95
N GLY A 39 -2.03 -23.66 -10.36
CA GLY A 39 -1.10 -24.54 -9.66
C GLY A 39 -0.27 -23.88 -8.58
N SER A 40 0.57 -24.68 -7.90
CA SER A 40 1.51 -24.15 -6.90
C SER A 40 2.61 -23.33 -7.56
N SER A 41 2.93 -22.18 -6.97
CA SER A 41 3.91 -21.22 -7.48
C SER A 41 5.22 -21.27 -6.69
N THR A 42 6.33 -21.05 -7.39
CA THR A 42 7.64 -20.80 -6.76
C THR A 42 7.79 -19.37 -6.27
N LEU A 43 6.97 -18.44 -6.76
CA LEU A 43 6.86 -17.06 -6.27
C LEU A 43 6.06 -16.97 -4.97
N GLY A 44 5.35 -18.06 -4.61
CA GLY A 44 4.61 -18.19 -3.37
C GLY A 44 3.17 -18.65 -3.61
N GLY A 45 2.68 -19.56 -2.76
CA GLY A 45 1.27 -19.97 -2.77
C GLY A 45 0.80 -20.59 -4.09
N ILE A 46 -0.23 -19.99 -4.68
CA ILE A 46 -0.90 -20.44 -5.92
C ILE A 46 -0.65 -19.41 -7.02
N GLY A 47 -0.46 -19.90 -8.25
CA GLY A 47 -0.25 -19.11 -9.46
C GLY A 47 -1.14 -19.58 -10.61
N LEU A 48 -1.27 -18.73 -11.63
CA LEU A 48 -1.79 -19.10 -12.94
C LEU A 48 -0.64 -19.60 -13.83
N PHE A 49 -0.89 -20.62 -14.65
CA PHE A 49 0.12 -21.26 -15.48
C PHE A 49 -0.42 -21.54 -16.87
N PHE A 50 0.43 -21.41 -17.88
CA PHE A 50 0.06 -21.63 -19.26
C PHE A 50 0.95 -22.69 -19.92
N ASN A 51 0.33 -23.57 -20.72
CA ASN A 51 1.05 -24.53 -21.54
C ASN A 51 1.31 -23.94 -22.94
N GLY A 52 2.51 -23.42 -23.14
CA GLY A 52 2.95 -22.83 -24.41
C GLY A 52 3.53 -23.84 -25.41
N LYS A 53 3.68 -25.12 -25.04
CA LYS A 53 4.24 -26.14 -25.92
C LYS A 53 3.39 -26.29 -27.18
N ASP A 54 4.06 -26.28 -28.32
CA ASP A 54 3.45 -26.41 -29.65
C ASP A 54 2.35 -25.36 -29.90
N LEU A 55 2.44 -24.19 -29.26
CA LEU A 55 1.56 -23.06 -29.55
C LEU A 55 2.16 -22.23 -30.69
N GLU A 56 1.46 -22.17 -31.81
CA GLU A 56 1.75 -21.25 -32.90
C GLU A 56 0.79 -20.06 -32.80
N ILE A 57 1.31 -18.87 -32.49
CA ILE A 57 0.55 -17.62 -32.54
C ILE A 57 0.81 -17.00 -33.92
N PRO A 58 -0.21 -16.84 -34.80
CA PRO A 58 -0.06 -16.20 -36.09
C PRO A 58 0.63 -14.84 -36.01
N GLU A 59 1.44 -14.50 -37.01
CA GLU A 59 2.17 -13.22 -37.04
C GLU A 59 1.25 -11.99 -36.93
N HIS A 60 0.00 -12.11 -37.38
CA HIS A 60 -1.00 -11.03 -37.42
C HIS A 60 -1.99 -11.03 -36.25
N GLU A 61 -1.91 -11.97 -35.31
CA GLU A 61 -2.78 -11.95 -34.11
C GLU A 61 -2.21 -11.05 -33.01
N GLU A 62 -3.14 -10.39 -32.30
CA GLU A 62 -2.91 -9.64 -31.07
C GLU A 62 -2.48 -10.56 -29.91
N ASP A 63 -2.20 -9.98 -28.74
CA ASP A 63 -1.97 -10.71 -27.50
C ASP A 63 -3.15 -11.66 -27.15
N LEU A 64 -2.82 -12.85 -26.64
CA LEU A 64 -3.75 -13.95 -26.49
C LEU A 64 -4.65 -13.78 -25.28
N GLU A 65 -5.98 -13.75 -25.47
CA GLU A 65 -6.95 -13.82 -24.37
C GLU A 65 -6.88 -15.22 -23.71
N ILE A 66 -6.52 -15.25 -22.43
CA ILE A 66 -6.37 -16.50 -21.66
C ILE A 66 -7.42 -16.67 -20.55
N LEU A 67 -8.01 -15.58 -20.07
CA LEU A 67 -9.07 -15.58 -19.06
C LEU A 67 -10.03 -14.41 -19.33
N ARG A 68 -11.32 -14.64 -19.14
CA ARG A 68 -12.39 -13.63 -19.22
C ARG A 68 -13.34 -13.80 -18.04
N ILE A 69 -13.53 -12.71 -17.31
CA ILE A 69 -14.34 -12.65 -16.10
C ILE A 69 -15.47 -11.67 -16.36
N PRO A 70 -16.75 -12.11 -16.29
CA PRO A 70 -17.87 -11.21 -16.47
C PRO A 70 -17.88 -10.09 -15.43
N ASN A 71 -18.25 -8.87 -15.84
CA ASN A 71 -18.26 -7.69 -14.95
C ASN A 71 -18.96 -7.96 -13.60
N GLY A 72 -20.17 -8.55 -13.63
CA GLY A 72 -20.96 -8.82 -12.43
C GLY A 72 -20.41 -9.89 -11.47
N VAL A 73 -19.25 -10.49 -11.79
CA VAL A 73 -18.50 -11.39 -10.91
C VAL A 73 -17.45 -10.64 -10.10
N ALA A 74 -16.91 -9.56 -10.65
CA ALA A 74 -15.95 -8.69 -9.96
C ALA A 74 -16.63 -7.97 -8.78
N LEU A 75 -15.84 -7.70 -7.73
CA LEU A 75 -16.33 -6.98 -6.55
C LEU A 75 -15.60 -5.65 -6.46
N ASP A 76 -16.22 -4.63 -7.06
CA ASP A 76 -15.94 -3.22 -6.86
C ASP A 76 -17.11 -2.57 -6.08
N TYR A 77 -16.94 -1.31 -5.69
CA TYR A 77 -17.98 -0.62 -4.91
C TYR A 77 -19.31 -0.49 -5.67
N MET A 78 -19.31 -0.38 -7.01
CA MET A 78 -20.51 -0.21 -7.83
C MET A 78 -21.33 -1.50 -7.90
N ASN A 79 -20.68 -2.62 -8.18
CA ASN A 79 -21.27 -3.96 -8.18
C ASN A 79 -21.82 -4.32 -6.79
N LEU A 80 -21.11 -3.94 -5.72
CA LEU A 80 -21.55 -4.14 -4.33
C LEU A 80 -22.73 -3.25 -3.93
N LEU A 81 -22.78 -2.00 -4.41
CA LEU A 81 -23.96 -1.13 -4.23
C LEU A 81 -25.19 -1.71 -4.95
N GLY A 82 -25.01 -2.23 -6.17
CA GLY A 82 -26.06 -2.94 -6.91
C GLY A 82 -26.57 -4.17 -6.14
N LEU A 83 -25.66 -4.95 -5.56
CA LEU A 83 -25.98 -6.06 -4.67
C LEU A 83 -26.79 -5.60 -3.47
N LEU A 84 -26.33 -4.58 -2.73
CA LEU A 84 -27.03 -4.04 -1.56
C LEU A 84 -28.44 -3.56 -1.90
N HIS A 85 -28.61 -2.87 -3.03
CA HIS A 85 -29.93 -2.44 -3.50
C HIS A 85 -30.86 -3.64 -3.76
N SER A 86 -30.37 -4.69 -4.41
CA SER A 86 -31.15 -5.91 -4.66
C SER A 86 -31.57 -6.61 -3.36
N LEU A 87 -30.69 -6.63 -2.34
CA LEU A 87 -30.99 -7.16 -1.02
C LEU A 87 -32.07 -6.33 -0.31
N LYS A 88 -31.97 -5.00 -0.33
CA LYS A 88 -33.00 -4.12 0.26
C LYS A 88 -34.37 -4.36 -0.36
N LEU A 89 -34.45 -4.57 -1.68
CA LEU A 89 -35.70 -4.90 -2.36
C LEU A 89 -36.24 -6.26 -1.95
N ARG A 90 -35.36 -7.27 -1.84
CA ARG A 90 -35.74 -8.61 -1.38
C ARG A 90 -36.23 -8.60 0.07
N ASP A 91 -35.53 -7.91 0.95
CA ASP A 91 -35.75 -7.86 2.39
C ASP A 91 -37.07 -7.17 2.77
N LYS A 92 -37.66 -6.37 1.87
CA LYS A 92 -39.02 -5.81 1.99
C LYS A 92 -40.12 -6.88 1.90
N ASN A 93 -39.84 -8.05 1.33
CA ASN A 93 -40.83 -9.13 1.19
C ASN A 93 -40.86 -10.06 2.41
N TYR A 94 -40.11 -9.74 3.46
CA TYR A 94 -40.04 -10.53 4.67
C TYR A 94 -40.23 -9.63 5.89
N ASP A 95 -41.33 -9.86 6.59
CA ASP A 95 -41.61 -9.34 7.92
C ASP A 95 -41.14 -10.42 8.92
N ASP A 96 -40.51 -10.06 10.03
CA ASP A 96 -39.99 -10.98 11.07
C ASP A 96 -38.68 -11.75 10.78
N ILE A 97 -37.74 -11.14 10.06
CA ILE A 97 -36.35 -11.65 9.97
C ILE A 97 -35.51 -11.02 11.09
N PRO A 98 -34.89 -11.80 12.00
CA PRO A 98 -34.15 -11.24 13.12
C PRO A 98 -32.98 -10.33 12.70
N ILE A 99 -32.31 -10.69 11.60
CA ILE A 99 -31.24 -9.88 11.00
C ILE A 99 -31.38 -9.95 9.49
N LYS A 100 -31.85 -8.85 8.89
CA LYS A 100 -31.91 -8.70 7.43
C LYS A 100 -30.49 -8.51 6.88
N GLU A 101 -30.22 -9.13 5.74
CA GLU A 101 -28.90 -9.11 5.10
C GLU A 101 -28.52 -7.70 4.67
N SER A 102 -29.46 -6.90 4.15
CA SER A 102 -29.17 -5.51 3.80
C SER A 102 -28.87 -4.65 5.03
N ASP A 103 -29.58 -4.90 6.13
CA ASP A 103 -29.45 -4.09 7.34
C ASP A 103 -28.10 -4.35 8.00
N LEU A 104 -27.64 -5.61 8.06
CA LEU A 104 -26.31 -5.91 8.58
C LEU A 104 -25.20 -5.25 7.75
N ILE A 105 -25.29 -5.27 6.42
CA ILE A 105 -24.31 -4.61 5.55
C ILE A 105 -24.27 -3.10 5.84
N VAL A 106 -25.43 -2.43 5.91
CA VAL A 106 -25.51 -1.00 6.22
C VAL A 106 -24.93 -0.70 7.60
N ASN A 107 -25.23 -1.53 8.60
CA ASN A 107 -24.76 -1.32 9.96
C ASN A 107 -23.24 -1.52 10.09
N ILE A 108 -22.64 -2.44 9.33
CA ILE A 108 -21.18 -2.57 9.28
C ILE A 108 -20.54 -1.38 8.56
N LEU A 109 -21.12 -0.91 7.45
CA LEU A 109 -20.66 0.31 6.77
C LEU A 109 -20.71 1.54 7.70
N ASN A 110 -21.77 1.69 8.48
CA ASN A 110 -21.90 2.78 9.45
C ASN A 110 -20.97 2.60 10.66
N GLY A 111 -20.69 1.38 11.08
CA GLY A 111 -19.85 1.11 12.26
C GLY A 111 -18.36 1.26 11.99
N LEU A 112 -17.91 0.98 10.76
CA LEU A 112 -16.51 1.11 10.35
C LEU A 112 -16.18 2.41 9.61
N GLU A 113 -17.19 3.15 9.13
CA GLU A 113 -17.06 4.45 8.46
C GLU A 113 -15.93 4.48 7.39
N PRO A 114 -16.01 3.64 6.34
CA PRO A 114 -14.92 3.51 5.37
C PRO A 114 -14.66 4.81 4.61
N SER A 115 -13.38 5.19 4.52
CA SER A 115 -12.89 6.41 3.84
C SER A 115 -12.23 6.14 2.48
N THR A 116 -11.99 4.87 2.15
CA THR A 116 -11.34 4.43 0.90
C THR A 116 -12.13 3.28 0.26
N GLU A 117 -11.97 3.07 -1.05
CA GLU A 117 -12.63 1.96 -1.76
C GLU A 117 -12.22 0.59 -1.19
N THR A 118 -10.94 0.41 -0.85
CA THR A 118 -10.46 -0.81 -0.19
C THR A 118 -11.16 -1.06 1.14
N GLN A 119 -11.38 -0.01 1.96
CA GLN A 119 -12.14 -0.14 3.21
C GLN A 119 -13.62 -0.47 2.93
N VAL A 120 -14.22 0.08 1.88
CA VAL A 120 -15.58 -0.30 1.45
C VAL A 120 -15.63 -1.79 1.12
N LEU A 121 -14.68 -2.31 0.34
CA LEU A 121 -14.57 -3.74 0.06
C LEU A 121 -14.43 -4.56 1.34
N CYS A 122 -13.56 -4.17 2.27
CA CYS A 122 -13.41 -4.83 3.57
C CYS A 122 -14.74 -4.89 4.34
N CYS A 123 -15.52 -3.81 4.37
CA CYS A 123 -16.84 -3.79 5.02
C CYS A 123 -17.81 -4.81 4.39
N TYR A 124 -17.87 -4.85 3.05
CA TYR A 124 -18.73 -5.82 2.35
C TYR A 124 -18.27 -7.26 2.59
N ILE A 125 -16.98 -7.58 2.42
CA ILE A 125 -16.48 -8.94 2.62
C ILE A 125 -16.65 -9.39 4.09
N THR A 126 -16.44 -8.49 5.05
CA THR A 126 -16.76 -8.72 6.47
C THR A 126 -18.23 -9.06 6.65
N SER A 127 -19.12 -8.26 6.07
CA SER A 127 -20.57 -8.48 6.12
C SER A 127 -20.96 -9.84 5.52
N LEU A 128 -20.44 -10.15 4.33
CA LEU A 128 -20.71 -11.41 3.65
C LEU A 128 -20.22 -12.63 4.45
N THR A 129 -19.08 -12.49 5.14
CA THR A 129 -18.53 -13.54 6.00
C THR A 129 -19.40 -13.78 7.23
N ILE A 130 -19.79 -12.73 7.95
CA ILE A 130 -20.70 -12.84 9.10
C ILE A 130 -22.03 -13.46 8.66
N LEU A 131 -22.60 -12.98 7.53
CA LEU A 131 -23.84 -13.52 6.98
C LEU A 131 -23.70 -15.00 6.63
N ARG A 132 -22.55 -15.44 6.11
CA ARG A 132 -22.29 -16.86 5.83
C ARG A 132 -22.39 -17.72 7.08
N GLU A 133 -21.78 -17.30 8.18
CA GLU A 133 -21.86 -18.04 9.44
C GLU A 133 -23.28 -18.01 10.02
N LEU A 134 -23.98 -16.88 9.92
CA LEU A 134 -25.40 -16.78 10.29
C LEU A 134 -26.30 -17.74 9.50
N ARG A 135 -26.00 -17.99 8.22
CA ARG A 135 -26.75 -18.95 7.39
C ARG A 135 -26.58 -20.40 7.88
N LYS A 136 -25.37 -20.81 8.31
CA LYS A 136 -25.05 -22.22 8.66
C LYS A 136 -25.93 -22.78 9.80
N GLY A 137 -26.40 -21.94 10.72
CA GLY A 137 -27.24 -22.35 11.85
C GLY A 137 -28.76 -22.23 11.64
N ARG A 138 -29.22 -21.64 10.53
CA ARG A 138 -30.63 -21.18 10.41
C ARG A 138 -31.45 -21.97 9.41
N LYS A 139 -32.67 -22.34 9.84
CA LYS A 139 -33.63 -23.11 9.01
C LYS A 139 -34.55 -22.24 8.16
N LEU A 140 -34.60 -20.93 8.41
CA LEU A 140 -35.50 -20.00 7.73
C LEU A 140 -35.25 -20.00 6.22
N ARG A 141 -36.34 -20.02 5.43
CA ARG A 141 -36.28 -19.98 3.96
C ARG A 141 -35.50 -18.76 3.47
N TYR A 142 -35.65 -17.63 4.16
CA TYR A 142 -34.92 -16.39 3.91
C TYR A 142 -33.42 -16.65 3.71
N TYR A 143 -32.72 -17.20 4.70
CA TYR A 143 -31.28 -17.48 4.62
C TYR A 143 -30.91 -18.57 3.62
N LYS A 144 -31.78 -19.57 3.42
CA LYS A 144 -31.52 -20.69 2.49
C LYS A 144 -31.56 -20.28 1.01
N THR A 145 -32.35 -19.28 0.67
CA THR A 145 -32.48 -18.77 -0.70
C THR A 145 -31.73 -17.46 -0.89
N SER A 146 -30.74 -17.18 -0.03
CA SER A 146 -29.94 -15.97 -0.13
C SER A 146 -29.12 -15.97 -1.42
N PRO A 147 -29.12 -14.87 -2.21
CA PRO A 147 -28.24 -14.76 -3.36
C PRO A 147 -26.76 -14.71 -2.93
N LEU A 148 -26.49 -14.41 -1.65
CA LEU A 148 -25.14 -14.28 -1.12
C LEU A 148 -24.38 -15.61 -1.06
N ILE A 149 -25.09 -16.75 -1.10
CA ILE A 149 -24.49 -18.08 -1.20
C ILE A 149 -23.58 -18.19 -2.44
N GLY A 150 -23.87 -17.42 -3.49
CA GLY A 150 -23.03 -17.39 -4.68
C GLY A 150 -21.60 -16.91 -4.42
N TYR A 151 -21.34 -16.20 -3.33
CA TYR A 151 -20.00 -15.69 -2.98
C TYR A 151 -19.23 -16.63 -2.05
N ASP A 152 -19.87 -17.65 -1.47
CA ASP A 152 -19.28 -18.51 -0.44
C ASP A 152 -17.94 -19.12 -0.86
N VAL A 153 -17.83 -19.58 -2.11
CA VAL A 153 -16.59 -20.18 -2.66
C VAL A 153 -15.45 -19.16 -2.73
N TYR A 154 -15.74 -17.92 -3.12
CA TYR A 154 -14.70 -16.88 -3.16
C TYR A 154 -14.34 -16.39 -1.76
N LEU A 155 -15.31 -16.31 -0.84
CA LEU A 155 -15.03 -16.04 0.57
C LEU A 155 -14.13 -17.12 1.19
N ASP A 156 -14.33 -18.38 0.85
CA ASP A 156 -13.45 -19.48 1.27
C ASP A 156 -12.03 -19.27 0.77
N ILE A 157 -11.85 -18.86 -0.50
CA ILE A 157 -10.53 -18.52 -1.07
C ILE A 157 -9.87 -17.36 -0.31
N LEU A 158 -10.61 -16.28 -0.06
CA LEU A 158 -10.09 -15.12 0.70
C LEU A 158 -9.66 -15.54 2.12
N LEU A 159 -10.48 -16.32 2.83
CA LEU A 159 -10.15 -16.82 4.17
C LEU A 159 -8.99 -17.82 4.16
N GLY A 160 -8.82 -18.56 3.07
CA GLY A 160 -7.70 -19.48 2.87
C GLY A 160 -6.41 -18.81 2.40
N THR A 161 -6.46 -17.58 1.90
CA THR A 161 -5.32 -16.86 1.34
C THR A 161 -4.22 -16.72 2.37
N TRP A 162 -2.94 -16.90 2.01
CA TRP A 162 -1.86 -16.60 2.94
C TRP A 162 -1.77 -15.09 3.15
N THR A 163 -1.71 -14.65 4.40
CA THR A 163 -1.57 -13.23 4.78
C THR A 163 -0.69 -13.17 6.01
N LEU A 164 -0.09 -12.01 6.27
CA LEU A 164 0.63 -11.79 7.52
C LEU A 164 -0.29 -12.00 8.72
N ASP A 165 0.22 -12.69 9.73
CA ASP A 165 -0.42 -12.88 11.02
C ASP A 165 -0.38 -11.57 11.82
N PHE A 166 -1.29 -11.45 12.78
CA PHE A 166 -1.30 -10.31 13.69
C PHE A 166 0.01 -10.22 14.49
N PRO A 167 0.67 -9.05 14.56
CA PRO A 167 1.89 -8.88 15.34
C PRO A 167 1.64 -9.14 16.83
N LYS A 168 2.36 -10.10 17.42
CA LYS A 168 2.32 -10.35 18.86
C LYS A 168 3.22 -9.35 19.59
N GLU A 169 3.00 -9.16 20.89
CA GLU A 169 3.67 -8.18 21.78
C GLU A 169 5.17 -7.94 21.50
N PRO A 170 5.65 -6.70 21.76
CA PRO A 170 6.57 -5.99 20.89
C PRO A 170 7.84 -6.80 20.64
N ASN A 171 8.11 -7.00 19.36
CA ASN A 171 9.46 -7.31 18.91
C ASN A 171 10.41 -6.27 19.53
N GLN A 172 11.59 -6.70 19.96
CA GLN A 172 12.66 -5.79 20.40
C GLN A 172 13.21 -4.93 19.25
N ASP A 173 12.45 -4.83 18.16
CA ASP A 173 12.80 -4.13 16.94
C ASP A 173 12.51 -2.65 17.14
N ASP A 174 13.52 -1.84 16.92
CA ASP A 174 13.51 -0.38 17.00
C ASP A 174 13.21 0.26 15.64
N ASP A 175 13.05 -0.53 14.57
CA ASP A 175 12.76 -0.02 13.23
C ASP A 175 11.38 0.64 13.15
N GLU A 176 11.38 1.92 12.78
CA GLU A 176 10.18 2.76 12.75
C GLU A 176 9.10 2.23 11.80
N PHE A 177 9.47 1.62 10.66
CA PHE A 177 8.50 1.03 9.74
C PHE A 177 7.78 -0.16 10.38
N ILE A 178 8.52 -1.04 11.05
CA ILE A 178 7.94 -2.19 11.77
C ILE A 178 7.04 -1.73 12.90
N LEU A 179 7.49 -0.74 13.70
CA LEU A 179 6.67 -0.16 14.77
C LEU A 179 5.40 0.51 14.23
N SER A 180 5.47 1.20 13.10
CA SER A 180 4.33 1.78 12.41
C SER A 180 3.34 0.70 11.95
N TYR A 181 3.82 -0.40 11.37
CA TYR A 181 2.99 -1.53 10.97
C TYR A 181 2.28 -2.18 12.17
N ILE A 182 2.99 -2.38 13.29
CA ILE A 182 2.41 -2.91 14.53
C ILE A 182 1.30 -1.98 15.04
N LYS A 183 1.55 -0.67 15.05
CA LYS A 183 0.56 0.33 15.47
C LYS A 183 -0.67 0.30 14.56
N ALA A 184 -0.49 0.27 13.24
CA ALA A 184 -1.58 0.16 12.28
C ALA A 184 -2.39 -1.13 12.49
N SER A 185 -1.73 -2.25 12.76
CA SER A 185 -2.40 -3.53 13.06
C SER A 185 -3.24 -3.45 14.35
N ARG A 186 -2.75 -2.77 15.39
CA ARG A 186 -3.52 -2.53 16.63
C ARG A 186 -4.73 -1.64 16.41
N ASN A 187 -4.65 -0.65 15.51
CA ASN A 187 -5.81 0.15 15.14
C ASN A 187 -6.93 -0.71 14.53
N VAL A 188 -6.57 -1.68 13.67
CA VAL A 188 -7.54 -2.65 13.12
C VAL A 188 -8.19 -3.50 14.22
N GLN A 189 -7.46 -3.80 15.30
CA GLN A 189 -8.04 -4.48 16.47
C GLN A 189 -9.06 -3.61 17.21
N PHE A 190 -8.75 -2.32 17.42
CA PHE A 190 -9.70 -1.39 18.02
C PHE A 190 -10.97 -1.20 17.16
N GLU A 191 -10.82 -1.14 15.84
CA GLU A 191 -11.95 -1.09 14.90
C GLU A 191 -12.83 -2.33 15.02
N TYR A 192 -12.23 -3.53 15.08
CA TYR A 192 -12.96 -4.78 15.30
C TYR A 192 -13.73 -4.78 16.63
N ASP A 193 -13.06 -4.45 17.74
CA ASP A 193 -13.67 -4.45 19.06
C ASP A 193 -14.86 -3.50 19.12
N SER A 194 -14.72 -2.30 18.56
CA SER A 194 -15.80 -1.32 18.45
C SER A 194 -16.96 -1.83 17.59
N LEU A 195 -16.66 -2.41 16.42
CA LEU A 195 -17.69 -2.96 15.53
C LEU A 195 -18.50 -4.06 16.23
N ILE A 196 -17.82 -5.00 16.89
CA ILE A 196 -18.48 -6.12 17.56
C ILE A 196 -19.36 -5.64 18.72
N GLU A 197 -18.88 -4.68 19.51
CA GLU A 197 -19.67 -4.06 20.56
C GLU A 197 -20.95 -3.43 19.99
N GLN A 198 -20.82 -2.61 18.95
CA GLN A 198 -21.95 -1.95 18.28
C GLN A 198 -22.97 -2.97 17.74
N LEU A 199 -22.50 -4.01 17.05
CA LEU A 199 -23.38 -5.06 16.50
C LEU A 199 -24.10 -5.84 17.60
N ASN A 200 -23.42 -6.18 18.69
CA ASN A 200 -24.01 -6.87 19.84
C ASN A 200 -25.08 -6.01 20.54
N VAL A 201 -24.88 -4.69 20.63
CA VAL A 201 -25.89 -3.76 21.14
C VAL A 201 -27.09 -3.70 20.20
N LEU A 202 -26.85 -3.47 18.91
CA LEU A 202 -27.88 -3.26 17.90
C LEU A 202 -28.79 -4.48 17.71
N TYR A 203 -28.23 -5.68 17.83
CA TYR A 203 -28.94 -6.94 17.65
C TYR A 203 -29.09 -7.73 18.95
N SER A 204 -29.11 -7.05 20.10
CA SER A 204 -29.24 -7.67 21.43
C SER A 204 -30.46 -8.60 21.56
N ASP A 205 -31.58 -8.27 20.90
CA ASP A 205 -32.80 -9.11 20.88
C ASP A 205 -32.67 -10.38 20.03
N SER A 206 -31.67 -10.46 19.14
CA SER A 206 -31.51 -11.57 18.19
C SER A 206 -30.92 -12.84 18.81
N LYS A 207 -30.47 -12.77 20.08
CA LYS A 207 -29.71 -13.82 20.79
C LYS A 207 -28.43 -14.28 20.08
N ILE A 208 -27.91 -13.46 19.16
CA ILE A 208 -26.62 -13.68 18.52
C ILE A 208 -25.58 -12.88 19.27
N LYS A 209 -24.43 -13.51 19.47
CA LYS A 209 -23.20 -12.85 19.87
C LYS A 209 -22.25 -12.88 18.69
N PHE A 210 -21.90 -11.70 18.18
CA PHE A 210 -21.08 -11.59 16.97
C PHE A 210 -19.65 -12.08 17.21
N ASP A 211 -19.11 -11.89 18.41
CA ASP A 211 -17.81 -12.41 18.85
C ASP A 211 -17.71 -13.95 18.85
N GLU A 212 -18.84 -14.66 18.95
CA GLU A 212 -18.86 -16.13 18.91
C GLU A 212 -18.89 -16.70 17.47
N ILE A 213 -19.28 -15.90 16.48
CA ILE A 213 -19.40 -16.33 15.07
C ILE A 213 -18.39 -15.67 14.13
N PHE A 214 -17.75 -14.59 14.57
CA PHE A 214 -16.81 -13.83 13.77
C PHE A 214 -15.70 -13.30 14.67
N SER A 215 -14.53 -13.94 14.61
CA SER A 215 -13.40 -13.63 15.48
C SER A 215 -12.52 -12.51 14.91
N PHE A 216 -11.69 -11.92 15.77
CA PHE A 216 -10.71 -10.92 15.36
C PHE A 216 -9.74 -11.47 14.30
N GLU A 217 -9.27 -12.71 14.46
CA GLU A 217 -8.37 -13.34 13.50
C GLU A 217 -9.02 -13.44 12.12
N THR A 218 -10.32 -13.71 12.06
CA THR A 218 -11.09 -13.75 10.81
C THR A 218 -11.21 -12.36 10.20
N PHE A 219 -11.50 -11.33 11.00
CA PHE A 219 -11.57 -9.95 10.54
C PHE A 219 -10.22 -9.46 10.01
N PHE A 220 -9.14 -9.64 10.77
CA PHE A 220 -7.80 -9.27 10.38
C PHE A 220 -7.38 -9.99 9.09
N LYS A 221 -7.67 -11.29 8.98
CA LYS A 221 -7.44 -12.10 7.78
C LYS A 221 -8.11 -11.52 6.55
N ILE A 222 -9.39 -11.17 6.66
CA ILE A 222 -10.17 -10.58 5.56
C ILE A 222 -9.56 -9.27 5.12
N THR A 223 -9.26 -8.37 6.07
CA THR A 223 -8.70 -7.06 5.76
C THR A 223 -7.37 -7.19 4.99
N GLN A 224 -6.51 -8.12 5.39
CA GLN A 224 -5.25 -8.39 4.69
C GLN A 224 -5.46 -9.08 3.33
N ALA A 225 -6.38 -10.05 3.25
CA ALA A 225 -6.67 -10.78 2.01
C ALA A 225 -7.31 -9.87 0.95
N VAL A 226 -8.15 -8.91 1.36
CA VAL A 226 -8.70 -7.91 0.45
C VAL A 226 -7.58 -7.00 -0.06
N LYS A 227 -6.81 -6.38 0.84
CA LYS A 227 -5.69 -5.47 0.46
C LYS A 227 -4.70 -6.10 -0.52
N SER A 228 -4.33 -7.36 -0.29
CA SER A 228 -3.34 -8.06 -1.11
C SER A 228 -3.85 -8.56 -2.46
N ARG A 229 -5.16 -8.51 -2.72
CA ARG A 229 -5.80 -9.08 -3.93
C ARG A 229 -6.56 -8.07 -4.78
N THR A 230 -6.72 -6.84 -4.30
CA THR A 230 -7.38 -5.79 -5.06
C THR A 230 -6.53 -5.35 -6.24
N LEU A 231 -7.18 -5.12 -7.38
CA LEU A 231 -6.60 -4.61 -8.60
C LEU A 231 -7.28 -3.30 -8.98
N GLU A 232 -6.53 -2.40 -9.61
CA GLU A 232 -7.03 -1.16 -10.19
C GLU A 232 -7.55 -1.43 -11.61
N ILE A 233 -8.88 -1.49 -11.76
CA ILE A 233 -9.54 -1.84 -13.02
C ILE A 233 -10.10 -0.56 -13.67
N PRO A 234 -9.78 -0.28 -14.95
CA PRO A 234 -10.32 0.88 -15.66
C PRO A 234 -11.77 0.63 -16.11
N HIS A 235 -12.62 1.64 -15.96
CA HIS A 235 -14.02 1.63 -16.38
C HIS A 235 -14.30 2.81 -17.33
N ASP A 236 -15.13 2.56 -18.35
CA ASP A 236 -15.51 3.56 -19.35
C ASP A 236 -16.46 4.60 -18.74
N ALA A 237 -16.09 5.88 -18.75
CA ALA A 237 -16.91 6.96 -18.21
C ALA A 237 -18.13 7.31 -19.09
N ASP A 238 -18.12 6.92 -20.37
CA ASP A 238 -19.24 7.17 -21.30
C ASP A 238 -20.44 6.24 -21.03
N GLY A 239 -20.22 5.10 -20.35
CA GLY A 239 -21.27 4.20 -19.90
C GLY A 239 -22.10 4.76 -18.73
N GLU A 240 -21.51 5.66 -17.93
CA GLU A 240 -22.10 6.20 -16.69
C GLU A 240 -22.63 7.63 -16.78
N SER A 241 -22.41 8.30 -17.91
CA SER A 241 -22.87 9.68 -18.20
C SER A 241 -24.41 9.86 -18.26
N ARG A 242 -25.20 8.95 -17.68
CA ARG A 242 -26.65 9.14 -17.49
C ARG A 242 -27.12 9.27 -16.04
N SER A 243 -26.29 9.10 -15.00
CA SER A 243 -26.81 9.26 -13.62
C SER A 243 -26.03 10.14 -12.64
N MET A 244 -24.71 10.32 -12.70
CA MET A 244 -24.04 11.23 -11.75
C MET A 244 -22.74 11.78 -12.33
N ARG A 245 -22.76 13.03 -12.82
CA ARG A 245 -21.53 13.77 -13.14
C ARG A 245 -21.03 14.47 -11.89
N SER A 246 -19.95 13.96 -11.32
CA SER A 246 -19.05 14.72 -10.44
C SER A 246 -18.23 15.69 -11.29
N ARG A 247 -18.12 16.94 -10.82
CA ARG A 247 -17.28 17.98 -11.43
C ARG A 247 -15.87 17.77 -10.90
N ASN A 248 -14.93 17.34 -11.75
CA ASN A 248 -13.50 17.69 -11.75
C ASN A 248 -12.68 16.71 -12.63
N SER A 249 -12.95 16.62 -13.94
CA SER A 249 -11.98 16.02 -14.88
C SER A 249 -11.35 17.13 -15.73
N ILE A 250 -10.02 17.19 -15.66
CA ILE A 250 -9.18 18.02 -16.54
C ILE A 250 -9.23 17.36 -17.92
N SER A 251 -9.81 18.08 -18.87
CA SER A 251 -10.03 17.63 -20.24
C SER A 251 -8.70 17.51 -21.00
N ASN A 252 -8.25 16.28 -21.26
CA ASN A 252 -7.25 16.02 -22.29
C ASN A 252 -7.94 15.85 -23.65
N VAL A 253 -7.65 16.79 -24.54
CA VAL A 253 -8.17 16.88 -25.90
C VAL A 253 -7.65 15.69 -26.71
N ASN A 254 -8.53 14.69 -26.89
CA ASN A 254 -8.44 13.39 -27.61
C ASN A 254 -8.79 12.17 -26.71
N GLY A 255 -9.07 12.38 -25.42
CA GLY A 255 -9.22 11.32 -24.42
C GLY A 255 -10.62 10.74 -24.30
N HIS A 256 -10.71 9.42 -24.39
CA HIS A 256 -11.82 8.67 -23.78
C HIS A 256 -11.68 8.80 -22.26
N ASP A 257 -12.68 9.37 -21.60
CA ASP A 257 -12.67 9.46 -20.14
C ASP A 257 -12.85 8.04 -19.57
N PHE A 258 -11.90 7.61 -18.74
CA PHE A 258 -12.04 6.40 -17.93
C PHE A 258 -11.79 6.78 -16.47
N TYR A 259 -12.37 6.02 -15.56
CA TYR A 259 -12.06 6.09 -14.14
C TYR A 259 -11.57 4.72 -13.67
N ILE A 260 -10.86 4.68 -12.54
CA ILE A 260 -10.24 3.46 -12.02
C ILE A 260 -10.96 3.07 -10.74
N ASN A 261 -11.32 1.79 -10.61
CA ASN A 261 -11.90 1.21 -9.40
C ASN A 261 -10.96 0.20 -8.76
N VAL A 262 -10.85 0.26 -7.43
CA VAL A 262 -10.28 -0.81 -6.63
C VAL A 262 -11.25 -2.00 -6.63
N THR A 263 -10.80 -3.14 -7.15
CA THR A 263 -11.68 -4.26 -7.49
C THR A 263 -11.07 -5.60 -7.07
N LEU A 264 -11.84 -6.48 -6.44
CA LEU A 264 -11.48 -7.89 -6.33
C LEU A 264 -11.95 -8.64 -7.57
N VAL A 265 -11.03 -9.30 -8.26
CA VAL A 265 -11.28 -9.97 -9.54
C VAL A 265 -11.00 -11.47 -9.40
N PRO A 266 -12.00 -12.30 -9.07
CA PRO A 266 -11.78 -13.71 -8.75
C PRO A 266 -11.09 -14.48 -9.89
N ILE A 267 -10.17 -15.38 -9.55
CA ILE A 267 -9.33 -16.17 -10.48
C ILE A 267 -8.19 -15.36 -11.09
N LEU A 268 -8.43 -14.11 -11.49
CA LEU A 268 -7.36 -13.20 -11.94
C LEU A 268 -6.39 -12.90 -10.78
N ASP A 269 -6.92 -12.76 -9.57
CA ASP A 269 -6.20 -12.58 -8.32
C ASP A 269 -5.36 -13.82 -7.86
N PHE A 270 -5.21 -14.82 -8.72
CA PHE A 270 -4.19 -15.87 -8.59
C PHE A 270 -2.94 -15.60 -9.44
N ALA A 271 -2.94 -14.60 -10.31
CA ALA A 271 -1.73 -14.21 -11.04
C ALA A 271 -0.74 -13.54 -10.07
N ASN A 272 0.48 -14.04 -10.00
CA ASN A 272 1.51 -13.50 -9.12
C ASN A 272 2.20 -12.27 -9.73
N HIS A 273 2.86 -11.52 -8.87
CA HIS A 273 3.66 -10.36 -9.27
C HIS A 273 4.94 -10.77 -10.00
N SER A 274 5.27 -10.03 -11.05
CA SER A 274 6.63 -9.92 -11.57
C SER A 274 6.77 -8.54 -12.22
N HIS A 275 7.94 -7.91 -12.07
CA HIS A 275 8.22 -6.66 -12.78
C HIS A 275 8.23 -6.88 -14.30
N ASP A 276 8.95 -7.91 -14.76
CA ASP A 276 8.97 -8.34 -16.16
C ASP A 276 7.78 -9.28 -16.46
N ASN A 277 6.57 -8.75 -16.25
CA ASN A 277 5.35 -9.52 -16.39
C ASN A 277 5.06 -9.96 -17.83
N ASN A 278 4.67 -11.22 -18.00
CA ASN A 278 4.32 -11.77 -19.31
C ASN A 278 2.83 -11.59 -19.69
N SER A 279 2.00 -11.04 -18.79
CA SER A 279 0.58 -10.84 -19.04
C SER A 279 0.06 -9.55 -18.43
N TYR A 280 -1.03 -9.04 -18.97
CA TYR A 280 -1.71 -7.84 -18.46
C TYR A 280 -3.22 -8.03 -18.53
N PHE A 281 -3.95 -7.30 -17.69
CA PHE A 281 -5.41 -7.29 -17.76
C PHE A 281 -5.92 -6.08 -18.53
N ASP A 282 -7.11 -6.22 -19.11
CA ASP A 282 -7.81 -5.20 -19.90
C ASP A 282 -9.32 -5.33 -19.69
N VAL A 283 -10.10 -4.35 -20.13
CA VAL A 283 -11.57 -4.35 -20.01
C VAL A 283 -12.23 -4.23 -21.37
N GLU A 284 -13.09 -5.21 -21.69
CA GLU A 284 -13.88 -5.16 -22.92
C GLU A 284 -14.98 -4.10 -22.80
N ARG A 285 -14.78 -2.95 -23.44
CA ARG A 285 -15.68 -1.77 -23.33
C ARG A 285 -17.18 -2.05 -23.49
N LYS A 286 -17.55 -3.01 -24.36
CA LYS A 286 -18.98 -3.29 -24.64
C LYS A 286 -19.69 -4.01 -23.50
N THR A 287 -18.98 -4.86 -22.77
CA THR A 287 -19.54 -5.76 -21.76
C THR A 287 -19.10 -5.37 -20.34
N GLY A 288 -17.98 -4.67 -20.22
CA GLY A 288 -17.28 -4.45 -18.96
C GLY A 288 -16.55 -5.70 -18.47
N ASP A 289 -16.45 -6.76 -19.28
CA ASP A 289 -15.76 -7.98 -18.89
C ASP A 289 -14.26 -7.72 -18.75
N ILE A 290 -13.68 -8.29 -17.69
CA ILE A 290 -12.24 -8.18 -17.40
C ILE A 290 -11.53 -9.33 -18.11
N LEU A 291 -10.53 -9.01 -18.91
CA LEU A 291 -9.75 -9.93 -19.71
C LEU A 291 -8.33 -10.04 -19.14
N LEU A 292 -7.76 -11.23 -19.08
CA LEU A 292 -6.32 -11.43 -18.94
C LEU A 292 -5.75 -11.81 -20.31
N ARG A 293 -4.74 -11.05 -20.75
CA ARG A 293 -4.05 -11.26 -22.02
C ARG A 293 -2.59 -11.65 -21.77
N LEU A 294 -2.17 -12.74 -22.41
CA LEU A 294 -0.78 -13.16 -22.46
C LEU A 294 -0.09 -12.44 -23.61
N ARG A 295 0.98 -11.72 -23.30
CA ARG A 295 1.78 -11.02 -24.31
C ARG A 295 2.41 -12.01 -25.27
N LYS A 296 2.40 -11.68 -26.56
CA LYS A 296 2.95 -12.54 -27.60
C LYS A 296 4.45 -12.84 -27.40
N ASP A 297 5.23 -11.86 -27.00
CA ASP A 297 6.66 -11.99 -26.66
C ASP A 297 6.90 -12.73 -25.33
N GLY A 298 5.91 -12.70 -24.42
CA GLY A 298 5.92 -13.47 -23.18
C GLY A 298 5.61 -14.97 -23.33
N VAL A 299 5.29 -15.44 -24.54
CA VAL A 299 4.95 -16.85 -24.79
C VAL A 299 6.22 -17.71 -24.86
N GLN A 300 6.34 -18.64 -23.91
CA GLN A 300 7.46 -19.57 -23.87
C GLN A 300 7.07 -20.92 -24.49
N ASN A 301 7.89 -21.46 -25.39
CA ASN A 301 7.68 -22.79 -25.97
C ASN A 301 8.12 -23.91 -24.98
N VAL A 302 7.43 -23.96 -23.85
CA VAL A 302 7.65 -24.92 -22.77
C VAL A 302 6.32 -25.52 -22.33
N GLU A 303 6.38 -26.70 -21.70
CA GLU A 303 5.18 -27.40 -21.23
C GLU A 303 4.35 -26.58 -20.24
N ARG A 304 5.02 -25.74 -19.45
CA ARG A 304 4.37 -24.92 -18.44
C ARG A 304 5.28 -23.77 -18.02
N PHE A 305 4.73 -22.56 -18.03
CA PHE A 305 5.33 -21.38 -17.41
C PHE A 305 4.27 -20.63 -16.59
N GLU A 306 4.72 -19.86 -15.62
CA GLU A 306 3.84 -19.08 -14.74
C GLU A 306 3.40 -17.79 -15.43
N ILE A 307 2.12 -17.47 -15.30
CA ILE A 307 1.52 -16.23 -15.78
C ILE A 307 1.61 -15.20 -14.66
N THR A 308 2.29 -14.09 -14.94
CA THR A 308 2.54 -13.02 -13.99
C THR A 308 1.97 -11.71 -14.51
N ILE A 309 1.49 -10.88 -13.58
CA ILE A 309 1.06 -9.50 -13.84
C ILE A 309 1.93 -8.55 -13.03
N ASN A 310 1.93 -7.28 -13.43
CA ASN A 310 2.56 -6.25 -12.63
C ASN A 310 1.54 -5.71 -11.60
N TYR A 311 1.92 -5.71 -10.32
CA TYR A 311 1.09 -5.19 -9.22
C TYR A 311 1.36 -3.71 -8.99
N SER A 312 2.62 -3.31 -9.13
CA SER A 312 3.11 -1.95 -9.01
C SER A 312 4.34 -1.79 -9.89
N PRO A 313 4.39 -0.76 -10.76
CA PRO A 313 5.55 -0.51 -11.61
C PRO A 313 6.82 -0.28 -10.77
N ILE A 314 6.66 0.24 -9.55
CA ILE A 314 7.75 0.51 -8.62
C ILE A 314 7.68 -0.44 -7.42
N GLU A 315 8.79 -1.10 -7.13
CA GLU A 315 8.93 -2.04 -6.01
C GLU A 315 9.50 -1.34 -4.77
N SER A 316 8.66 -0.62 -4.04
CA SER A 316 8.99 -0.15 -2.68
C SER A 316 8.81 -1.30 -1.68
N ILE A 317 9.89 -1.67 -0.98
CA ILE A 317 9.90 -2.79 -0.04
C ILE A 317 8.86 -2.60 1.05
N GLN A 318 8.82 -1.42 1.66
CA GLN A 318 7.86 -1.10 2.72
C GLN A 318 6.41 -1.16 2.24
N ASN A 319 6.12 -0.62 1.05
CA ASN A 319 4.77 -0.63 0.48
C ASN A 319 4.31 -2.04 0.11
N PHE A 320 5.21 -2.87 -0.43
CA PHE A 320 4.90 -4.27 -0.77
C PHE A 320 4.57 -5.10 0.47
N ILE A 321 5.33 -4.93 1.56
CA ILE A 321 5.02 -5.59 2.83
C ILE A 321 3.68 -5.11 3.38
N GLN A 322 3.39 -3.81 3.34
CA GLN A 322 2.13 -3.25 3.85
C GLN A 322 0.90 -3.68 3.05
N THR A 323 1.05 -3.84 1.73
CA THR A 323 -0.08 -4.06 0.81
C THR A 323 -0.27 -5.55 0.53
N TYR A 324 0.82 -6.25 0.19
CA TYR A 324 0.78 -7.64 -0.28
C TYR A 324 1.35 -8.64 0.74
N GLY A 325 2.08 -8.17 1.75
CA GLY A 325 2.60 -9.02 2.82
C GLY A 325 3.86 -9.80 2.46
N PHE A 326 4.59 -9.43 1.40
CA PHE A 326 5.84 -10.07 1.00
C PHE A 326 6.87 -9.04 0.52
N ILE A 327 8.14 -9.46 0.45
CA ILE A 327 9.24 -8.67 -0.12
C ILE A 327 9.43 -9.11 -1.59
N PRO A 328 9.31 -8.20 -2.58
CA PRO A 328 9.44 -8.59 -3.98
C PRO A 328 10.86 -9.04 -4.31
N SER A 329 10.97 -9.95 -5.27
CA SER A 329 12.24 -10.58 -5.60
C SER A 329 12.92 -9.88 -6.77
N LEU A 330 14.17 -9.47 -6.59
CA LEU A 330 15.05 -9.02 -7.69
C LEU A 330 15.54 -10.19 -8.57
N THR A 331 15.17 -11.43 -8.26
CA THR A 331 15.54 -12.59 -9.08
C THR A 331 14.54 -12.74 -10.23
N HIS A 332 15.05 -13.10 -11.40
CA HIS A 332 14.27 -13.33 -12.63
C HIS A 332 13.91 -12.08 -13.47
N CYS A 333 14.63 -10.97 -13.32
CA CYS A 333 14.53 -9.85 -14.24
C CYS A 333 15.45 -10.04 -15.45
N GLU A 334 14.92 -9.90 -16.66
CA GLU A 334 15.71 -9.81 -17.90
C GLU A 334 16.33 -8.41 -18.05
N HIS A 335 15.69 -7.41 -17.46
CA HIS A 335 16.14 -6.03 -17.44
C HIS A 335 16.60 -5.59 -16.06
N VAL A 336 17.45 -4.55 -16.01
CA VAL A 336 17.86 -3.97 -14.72
C VAL A 336 16.66 -3.29 -14.09
N HIS A 337 16.10 -3.95 -13.07
CA HIS A 337 15.05 -3.42 -12.22
C HIS A 337 15.62 -2.85 -10.92
N TYR A 338 14.94 -1.84 -10.37
CA TYR A 338 15.32 -1.15 -9.14
C TYR A 338 14.22 -1.25 -8.07
N GLN A 339 14.64 -1.59 -6.86
CA GLN A 339 13.83 -1.56 -5.65
C GLN A 339 14.13 -0.34 -4.81
N LEU A 340 13.10 0.18 -4.15
CA LEU A 340 13.20 1.32 -3.24
C LEU A 340 13.11 0.84 -1.79
N PHE A 341 14.01 1.35 -0.96
CA PHE A 341 14.03 1.08 0.47
C PHE A 341 14.23 2.39 1.24
N GLU A 342 13.25 2.78 2.05
CA GLU A 342 13.39 3.97 2.89
C GLU A 342 14.18 3.67 4.17
N LEU A 343 15.27 4.38 4.40
CA LEU A 343 16.07 4.30 5.62
C LEU A 343 15.80 5.54 6.49
N LYS A 344 15.24 5.32 7.68
CA LYS A 344 14.99 6.38 8.67
C LYS A 344 16.08 6.43 9.73
N PHE A 345 16.44 7.63 10.18
CA PHE A 345 17.45 7.90 11.20
C PHE A 345 16.78 8.25 12.53
N SER A 346 16.16 7.26 13.18
CA SER A 346 15.32 7.48 14.38
C SER A 346 16.09 8.02 15.59
N GLU A 347 17.41 7.83 15.65
CA GLU A 347 18.30 8.32 16.71
C GLU A 347 19.26 9.42 16.21
N ILE A 348 18.81 10.27 15.28
CA ILE A 348 19.68 11.29 14.68
C ILE A 348 20.31 12.25 15.71
N ASP A 349 19.63 12.48 16.84
CA ASP A 349 20.12 13.34 17.92
C ASP A 349 21.40 12.81 18.60
N ASP A 350 21.67 11.50 18.52
CA ASP A 350 22.91 10.89 19.04
C ASP A 350 24.12 11.18 18.14
N TYR A 351 23.87 11.61 16.90
CA TYR A 351 24.90 11.95 15.92
C TYR A 351 25.03 13.46 15.71
N ILE A 352 23.91 14.18 15.80
CA ILE A 352 23.81 15.62 15.53
C ILE A 352 22.98 16.25 16.64
N GLU A 353 23.58 17.13 17.45
CA GLU A 353 22.88 17.73 18.59
C GLU A 353 21.62 18.51 18.13
N ASN A 354 20.44 18.09 18.62
CA ASN A 354 19.13 18.63 18.21
C ASN A 354 18.80 18.37 16.71
N GLY A 355 19.43 17.37 16.08
CA GLY A 355 19.20 16.99 14.69
C GLY A 355 17.73 16.77 14.35
N THR A 356 16.94 16.17 15.26
CA THR A 356 15.49 16.00 15.08
C THR A 356 14.81 17.35 14.93
N LEU A 357 15.07 18.30 15.84
CA LEU A 357 14.47 19.64 15.80
C LEU A 357 14.93 20.42 14.58
N MET A 358 16.21 20.33 14.23
CA MET A 358 16.75 20.98 13.04
C MET A 358 16.08 20.47 11.76
N CYS A 359 15.84 19.16 11.63
CA CYS A 359 15.10 18.58 10.51
C CYS A 359 13.68 19.17 10.38
N LYS A 360 12.96 19.36 11.50
CA LYS A 360 11.62 19.98 11.48
C LYS A 360 11.64 21.39 10.90
N TRP A 361 12.63 22.19 11.28
CA TRP A 361 12.79 23.57 10.79
C TRP A 361 13.36 23.65 9.37
N LEU A 362 14.12 22.65 8.94
CA LEU A 362 14.52 22.45 7.53
C LEU A 362 13.39 21.90 6.67
N ARG A 363 12.23 21.60 7.27
CA ARG A 363 11.07 20.97 6.62
C ARG A 363 11.45 19.68 5.88
N THR A 364 12.21 18.83 6.56
CA THR A 364 12.67 17.53 6.04
C THR A 364 12.52 16.46 7.10
N LEU A 365 12.32 15.21 6.66
CA LEU A 365 12.41 14.05 7.53
C LEU A 365 13.87 13.59 7.65
N PRO A 366 14.30 13.07 8.82
CA PRO A 366 15.63 12.48 9.00
C PRO A 366 15.67 11.10 8.34
N GLN A 367 15.71 11.06 7.02
CA GLN A 367 15.68 9.81 6.25
C GLN A 367 16.34 9.95 4.87
N ILE A 368 16.67 8.82 4.26
CA ILE A 368 17.14 8.73 2.88
C ILE A 368 16.56 7.50 2.20
N GLN A 369 16.28 7.58 0.90
CA GLN A 369 15.85 6.44 0.12
C GLN A 369 17.08 5.76 -0.51
N ILE A 370 17.19 4.45 -0.28
CA ILE A 370 18.14 3.56 -0.90
C ILE A 370 17.49 2.98 -2.16
N VAL A 371 18.21 3.03 -3.28
CA VAL A 371 17.81 2.39 -4.54
C VAL A 371 18.75 1.22 -4.78
N SER A 372 18.20 0.00 -4.90
CA SER A 372 18.99 -1.20 -5.17
C SER A 372 18.59 -1.84 -6.49
N GLY A 373 19.58 -2.08 -7.35
CA GLY A 373 19.39 -2.74 -8.65
C GLY A 373 19.53 -4.26 -8.57
N SER A 374 18.81 -4.94 -9.47
CA SER A 374 18.99 -6.38 -9.75
C SER A 374 20.40 -6.75 -10.26
N ASP A 375 21.15 -5.77 -10.77
CA ASP A 375 22.56 -5.86 -11.13
C ASP A 375 23.52 -5.89 -9.92
N GLY A 376 22.98 -5.70 -8.70
CA GLY A 376 23.74 -5.65 -7.46
C GLY A 376 24.23 -4.26 -7.08
N GLU A 377 23.91 -3.24 -7.86
CA GLU A 377 24.24 -1.85 -7.51
C GLU A 377 23.33 -1.30 -6.42
N VAL A 378 23.86 -0.34 -5.66
CA VAL A 378 23.14 0.39 -4.62
C VAL A 378 23.47 1.87 -4.70
N TYR A 379 22.45 2.70 -4.51
CA TYR A 379 22.53 4.16 -4.56
C TYR A 379 21.73 4.80 -3.42
N LEU A 380 22.08 6.04 -3.13
CA LEU A 380 21.37 6.96 -2.26
C LEU A 380 20.71 8.01 -3.13
N ASN A 381 19.40 8.14 -2.95
CA ASN A 381 18.61 9.11 -3.69
C ASN A 381 18.59 10.47 -2.97
N PHE A 382 19.26 11.46 -3.56
CA PHE A 382 19.31 12.84 -3.05
C PHE A 382 18.35 13.79 -3.78
N PHE A 383 17.55 13.29 -4.73
CA PHE A 383 16.61 14.13 -5.48
C PHE A 383 15.57 14.74 -4.53
N ASN A 384 15.25 16.02 -4.72
CA ASN A 384 14.30 16.81 -3.93
C ASN A 384 14.40 16.63 -2.40
N ASN A 385 15.61 16.43 -1.87
CA ASN A 385 15.84 16.18 -0.46
C ASN A 385 16.60 17.35 0.20
N ASN A 386 16.00 17.98 1.21
CA ASN A 386 16.62 19.04 2.00
C ASN A 386 17.55 18.49 3.11
N PHE A 387 17.56 17.18 3.35
CA PHE A 387 18.39 16.54 4.37
C PHE A 387 19.89 16.92 4.31
N PRO A 388 20.53 17.10 3.13
CA PRO A 388 21.91 17.57 3.06
C PRO A 388 22.18 18.92 3.74
N PHE A 389 21.17 19.79 3.86
CA PHE A 389 21.32 21.09 4.54
C PHE A 389 21.61 20.93 6.03
N LEU A 390 21.26 19.80 6.63
CA LEU A 390 21.58 19.50 8.03
C LEU A 390 23.11 19.49 8.28
N PHE A 391 23.91 19.24 7.25
CA PHE A 391 25.37 19.11 7.32
C PHE A 391 26.11 20.41 6.99
N ILE A 392 25.40 21.54 6.91
CA ILE A 392 26.03 22.86 6.77
C ILE A 392 26.87 23.15 8.02
N GLU A 393 28.18 23.31 7.83
CA GLU A 393 29.12 23.57 8.94
C GLU A 393 28.77 24.88 9.67
N GLY A 394 28.45 24.78 10.97
CA GLY A 394 28.06 25.93 11.81
C GLY A 394 26.57 26.27 11.78
N LEU A 395 25.74 25.41 11.17
CA LEU A 395 24.30 25.39 11.37
C LEU A 395 23.97 24.82 12.76
N GLU A 396 23.11 25.49 13.50
CA GLU A 396 22.73 25.11 14.85
C GLU A 396 21.24 25.34 15.09
N TYR A 397 20.64 24.62 16.04
CA TYR A 397 19.30 24.91 16.53
C TYR A 397 19.27 26.24 17.29
N ASN A 398 18.35 27.14 16.91
CA ASN A 398 18.10 28.39 17.59
C ASN A 398 17.10 28.16 18.73
N ARG A 399 17.57 28.10 19.98
CA ARG A 399 16.69 27.91 21.16
C ARG A 399 15.81 29.13 21.47
N ASP A 400 16.16 30.30 20.94
CA ASP A 400 15.50 31.58 21.20
C ASP A 400 14.56 32.00 20.06
N TRP A 401 14.16 31.04 19.20
CA TRP A 401 13.30 31.29 18.04
C TRP A 401 11.96 31.95 18.40
N ASN A 402 11.47 31.72 19.62
CA ASN A 402 10.22 32.31 20.11
C ASN A 402 10.25 33.84 20.13
N SER A 403 11.43 34.45 20.31
CA SER A 403 11.61 35.90 20.31
C SER A 403 11.43 36.53 18.92
N GLU A 404 11.61 35.74 17.86
CA GLU A 404 11.47 36.16 16.45
C GLU A 404 10.17 35.65 15.81
N ALA A 405 9.43 34.78 16.49
CA ALA A 405 8.30 34.02 15.95
C ALA A 405 7.17 34.90 15.40
N VAL A 406 6.74 35.89 16.18
CA VAL A 406 5.60 36.75 15.83
C VAL A 406 5.90 37.59 14.58
N GLU A 407 7.06 38.27 14.58
CA GLU A 407 7.48 39.11 13.45
C GLU A 407 7.59 38.27 12.17
N ASN A 408 8.20 37.08 12.27
CA ASN A 408 8.36 36.19 11.12
C ASN A 408 7.04 35.59 10.64
N PHE A 409 6.13 35.24 11.54
CA PHE A 409 4.80 34.76 11.17
C PHE A 409 4.03 35.83 10.41
N ARG A 410 4.04 37.08 10.89
CA ARG A 410 3.34 38.19 10.22
C ARG A 410 3.94 38.47 8.84
N GLU A 411 5.28 38.49 8.74
CA GLU A 411 5.99 38.67 7.46
C GLU A 411 5.68 37.54 6.47
N PHE A 412 5.78 36.28 6.91
CA PHE A 412 5.57 35.10 6.06
C PHE A 412 4.15 35.00 5.52
N ASN A 413 3.14 35.30 6.36
CA ASN A 413 1.73 35.21 5.99
C ASN A 413 1.15 36.52 5.45
N MET A 414 1.98 37.56 5.27
CA MET A 414 1.56 38.89 4.79
C MET A 414 0.46 39.53 5.64
N VAL A 415 0.49 39.29 6.96
CA VAL A 415 -0.45 39.84 7.93
C VAL A 415 -0.03 41.27 8.27
N ASP A 416 -0.96 42.22 8.20
CA ASP A 416 -0.67 43.59 8.63
C ASP A 416 -0.50 43.66 10.16
N ASN A 417 0.44 44.48 10.63
CA ASN A 417 0.65 44.73 12.06
C ASN A 417 -0.57 45.37 12.75
N SER A 418 -1.53 45.86 11.96
CA SER A 418 -2.81 46.38 12.46
C SER A 418 -3.86 45.29 12.75
N GLU A 419 -3.65 44.05 12.30
CA GLU A 419 -4.53 42.92 12.57
C GLU A 419 -4.31 42.35 13.98
N ASP A 420 -5.40 42.25 14.73
CA ASP A 420 -5.45 41.77 16.12
C ASP A 420 -5.38 40.24 16.14
N ILE A 421 -4.19 39.71 15.87
CA ILE A 421 -3.83 38.31 16.09
C ILE A 421 -3.15 38.20 17.45
N ASP A 422 -3.55 37.19 18.24
CA ASP A 422 -2.94 36.90 19.53
C ASP A 422 -1.51 36.35 19.33
N ASP A 423 -0.52 37.16 19.70
CA ASP A 423 0.90 36.81 19.59
C ASP A 423 1.24 35.56 20.42
N ASP A 424 0.58 35.35 21.57
CA ASP A 424 0.79 34.16 22.41
C ASP A 424 0.24 32.90 21.74
N GLU A 425 -0.83 33.03 20.95
CA GLU A 425 -1.40 31.93 20.17
C GLU A 425 -0.45 31.47 19.06
N ILE A 426 0.19 32.41 18.34
CA ILE A 426 1.19 32.10 17.31
C ILE A 426 2.31 31.24 17.91
N VAL A 427 2.91 31.68 19.03
CA VAL A 427 3.99 30.94 19.69
C VAL A 427 3.51 29.56 20.15
N THR A 428 2.32 29.49 20.75
CA THR A 428 1.71 28.23 21.23
C THR A 428 1.50 27.23 20.08
N ILE A 429 1.04 27.70 18.92
CA ILE A 429 0.84 26.85 17.72
C ILE A 429 2.19 26.32 17.22
N LEU A 430 3.23 27.14 17.17
CA LEU A 430 4.57 26.71 16.73
C LEU A 430 5.20 25.71 17.71
N GLU A 431 5.04 25.90 19.02
CA GLU A 431 5.45 24.92 20.03
C GLU A 431 4.70 23.60 19.88
N PHE A 432 3.39 23.67 19.63
CA PHE A 432 2.56 22.49 19.38
C PHE A 432 3.00 21.75 18.11
N GLN A 433 3.30 22.47 17.03
CA GLN A 433 3.89 21.90 15.81
C GLN A 433 5.21 21.18 16.13
N GLN A 434 6.11 21.82 16.87
CA GLN A 434 7.40 21.23 17.26
C GLN A 434 7.25 19.96 18.09
N GLN A 435 6.22 19.87 18.93
CA GLN A 435 5.97 18.69 19.76
C GLN A 435 5.26 17.54 19.02
N ARG A 436 4.35 17.83 18.09
CA ARG A 436 3.42 16.83 17.54
C ARG A 436 3.59 16.49 16.06
N TYR A 437 4.22 17.37 15.30
CA TYR A 437 4.33 17.28 13.84
C TYR A 437 5.78 17.11 13.39
N ASP A 438 5.98 16.72 12.14
CA ASP A 438 7.31 16.39 11.61
C ASP A 438 8.00 17.61 10.98
N VAL A 439 7.25 18.66 10.67
CA VAL A 439 7.76 19.94 10.14
C VAL A 439 7.04 21.12 10.79
N ILE A 440 7.64 22.31 10.66
CA ILE A 440 7.05 23.58 11.12
C ILE A 440 6.59 24.41 9.91
N ASN A 441 5.30 24.73 9.89
CA ASN A 441 4.65 25.54 8.87
C ASN A 441 4.24 26.92 9.39
N GLY A 442 3.97 27.84 8.46
CA GLY A 442 3.47 29.19 8.75
C GLY A 442 4.54 30.21 9.15
N VAL A 443 5.81 29.80 9.20
CA VAL A 443 6.98 30.65 9.48
C VAL A 443 8.17 30.17 8.67
N GLN A 444 9.17 31.03 8.50
CA GLN A 444 10.47 30.64 7.94
C GLN A 444 11.27 29.77 8.92
N ALA A 445 12.47 29.35 8.54
CA ALA A 445 13.34 28.47 9.31
C ALA A 445 14.02 29.15 10.54
N ILE A 446 13.30 30.02 11.27
CA ILE A 446 13.82 30.81 12.39
C ILE A 446 14.31 29.97 13.58
N GLY A 447 13.90 28.70 13.66
CA GLY A 447 14.47 27.72 14.57
C GLY A 447 15.89 27.27 14.21
N LEU A 448 16.48 27.78 13.13
CA LEU A 448 17.87 27.55 12.74
C LEU A 448 18.66 28.84 12.85
N LYS A 449 19.93 28.73 13.24
CA LYS A 449 20.91 29.81 13.19
C LYS A 449 22.19 29.34 12.49
N TYR A 450 22.82 30.27 11.78
CA TYR A 450 24.14 30.08 11.19
C TYR A 450 25.08 31.15 11.72
N LYS A 451 26.21 30.74 12.33
CA LYS A 451 27.20 31.64 12.94
C LYS A 451 26.56 32.70 13.86
N GLY A 452 25.55 32.29 14.63
CA GLY A 452 24.85 33.13 15.60
C GLY A 452 23.74 34.04 15.05
N LYS A 453 23.36 33.92 13.77
CA LYS A 453 22.23 34.66 13.17
C LYS A 453 21.13 33.71 12.73
N ALA A 454 19.87 34.03 13.02
CA ALA A 454 18.72 33.24 12.58
C ALA A 454 18.62 33.17 11.05
N ILE A 455 18.18 32.02 10.55
CA ILE A 455 17.90 31.80 9.12
C ILE A 455 16.47 32.25 8.84
N LYS A 456 16.34 33.35 8.11
CA LYS A 456 15.04 33.95 7.82
C LYS A 456 14.41 33.48 6.50
N ASP A 457 15.11 32.69 5.71
CA ASP A 457 14.60 32.15 4.46
C ASP A 457 15.35 30.86 4.10
N LEU A 458 14.60 29.76 3.99
CA LEU A 458 15.18 28.46 3.66
C LEU A 458 15.59 28.38 2.19
N SER A 459 14.91 29.12 1.29
CA SER A 459 15.18 29.05 -0.16
C SER A 459 16.55 29.62 -0.53
N THR A 460 17.09 30.50 0.31
CA THR A 460 18.39 31.14 0.15
C THR A 460 19.43 30.61 1.14
N ILE A 461 19.16 29.47 1.81
CA ILE A 461 20.06 28.92 2.85
C ILE A 461 21.48 28.70 2.33
N LEU A 462 21.64 28.20 1.10
CA LEU A 462 22.93 27.96 0.49
C LEU A 462 23.71 29.28 0.27
N GLU A 463 23.04 30.33 -0.20
CA GLU A 463 23.66 31.65 -0.37
C GLU A 463 24.08 32.25 0.98
N HIS A 464 23.22 32.16 2.00
CA HIS A 464 23.47 32.69 3.34
C HIS A 464 24.59 31.98 4.09
N THR A 465 24.78 30.69 3.81
CA THR A 465 25.75 29.83 4.50
C THR A 465 27.08 29.74 3.76
N GLY A 466 27.19 30.37 2.58
CA GLY A 466 28.39 30.36 1.75
C GLY A 466 28.55 29.05 0.98
N TYR A 467 27.45 28.34 0.72
CA TYR A 467 27.36 27.12 -0.09
C TYR A 467 26.67 27.38 -1.44
N GLY A 468 26.82 28.58 -2.00
CA GLY A 468 26.00 29.08 -3.11
C GLY A 468 26.34 28.53 -4.50
N ASP A 469 27.33 27.65 -4.62
CA ASP A 469 27.70 27.00 -5.88
C ASP A 469 27.54 25.47 -5.85
N VAL A 470 27.69 24.85 -7.01
CA VAL A 470 27.49 23.40 -7.18
C VAL A 470 28.55 22.60 -6.40
N GLU A 471 29.79 23.09 -6.33
CA GLU A 471 30.88 22.40 -5.61
C GLU A 471 30.62 22.37 -4.11
N ASP A 472 30.01 23.43 -3.58
CA ASP A 472 29.63 23.49 -2.17
C ASP A 472 28.47 22.56 -1.84
N PHE A 473 27.43 22.48 -2.69
CA PHE A 473 26.36 21.50 -2.48
C PHE A 473 26.89 20.06 -2.57
N GLU A 474 27.84 19.77 -3.48
CA GLU A 474 28.52 18.47 -3.52
C GLU A 474 29.23 18.12 -2.19
N LYS A 475 29.77 19.11 -1.47
CA LYS A 475 30.35 18.88 -0.13
C LYS A 475 29.29 18.47 0.87
N LEU A 476 28.11 19.10 0.85
CA LEU A 476 27.00 18.72 1.73
C LEU A 476 26.52 17.30 1.45
N VAL A 477 26.38 16.94 0.16
CA VAL A 477 26.07 15.56 -0.26
C VAL A 477 27.13 14.60 0.27
N HIS A 478 28.41 14.94 0.13
CA HIS A 478 29.49 14.10 0.65
C HIS A 478 29.42 13.89 2.16
N SER A 479 29.25 14.97 2.95
CA SER A 479 29.08 14.89 4.40
C SER A 479 27.86 14.04 4.78
N THR A 480 26.78 14.13 4.00
CA THR A 480 25.58 13.31 4.20
C THR A 480 25.89 11.84 3.97
N ILE A 481 26.62 11.50 2.90
CA ILE A 481 27.07 10.13 2.63
C ILE A 481 27.92 9.61 3.81
N GLU A 482 28.89 10.38 4.30
CA GLU A 482 29.71 9.98 5.44
C GLU A 482 28.87 9.67 6.68
N PHE A 483 27.87 10.51 6.96
CA PHE A 483 26.91 10.27 8.03
C PHE A 483 26.11 8.97 7.82
N VAL A 484 25.53 8.77 6.62
CA VAL A 484 24.75 7.57 6.29
C VAL A 484 25.59 6.31 6.49
N ILE A 485 26.86 6.34 6.10
CA ILE A 485 27.80 5.22 6.26
C ILE A 485 28.12 4.97 7.73
N LYS A 486 28.36 6.02 8.52
CA LYS A 486 28.55 5.88 9.97
C LYS A 486 27.32 5.27 10.64
N TYR A 487 26.14 5.77 10.31
CA TYR A 487 24.86 5.22 10.79
C TYR A 487 24.71 3.76 10.38
N ALA A 488 25.02 3.41 9.13
CA ALA A 488 24.97 2.04 8.62
C ALA A 488 25.87 1.09 9.42
N GLU A 489 27.10 1.51 9.75
CA GLU A 489 28.04 0.71 10.54
C GLU A 489 27.52 0.43 11.96
N ASP A 490 26.84 1.39 12.57
CA ASP A 490 26.27 1.24 13.92
C ASP A 490 24.97 0.43 13.90
N ALA A 491 24.08 0.67 12.94
CA ALA A 491 22.83 -0.07 12.76
C ALA A 491 23.07 -1.57 12.52
N ILE A 492 24.09 -1.95 11.74
CA ILE A 492 24.44 -3.37 11.51
C ILE A 492 24.81 -4.09 12.82
N LYS A 493 25.44 -3.39 13.79
CA LYS A 493 25.83 -3.97 15.08
C LYS A 493 24.64 -4.15 16.02
N GLN A 494 23.61 -3.32 15.86
CA GLN A 494 22.46 -3.24 16.76
C GLN A 494 21.28 -4.09 16.28
N THR A 495 21.20 -4.43 14.98
CA THR A 495 20.03 -5.09 14.40
C THR A 495 19.72 -6.41 15.12
N PRO A 496 18.60 -6.49 15.86
CA PRO A 496 18.25 -7.70 16.59
C PRO A 496 17.77 -8.79 15.63
N ARG A 497 17.99 -10.04 16.01
CA ARG A 497 17.31 -11.17 15.37
C ARG A 497 16.07 -11.50 16.17
N THR A 498 14.90 -11.36 15.54
CA THR A 498 13.63 -11.69 16.16
C THR A 498 13.43 -13.20 16.13
N GLU A 499 13.05 -13.81 17.25
CA GLU A 499 12.60 -15.20 17.25
C GLU A 499 11.33 -15.32 16.42
N SER A 500 11.34 -16.19 15.39
CA SER A 500 10.16 -16.42 14.57
C SER A 500 9.08 -17.18 15.35
N ARG A 501 7.97 -16.52 15.65
CA ARG A 501 6.79 -17.12 16.30
C ARG A 501 5.61 -17.28 15.35
N ASN A 502 5.59 -16.49 14.27
CA ASN A 502 4.59 -16.51 13.21
C ASN A 502 5.20 -15.99 11.90
N ASN A 503 4.40 -15.98 10.84
CA ASN A 503 4.88 -15.53 9.52
C ASN A 503 5.14 -14.01 9.44
N PHE A 504 4.60 -13.19 10.35
CA PHE A 504 4.95 -11.78 10.46
C PHE A 504 6.41 -11.64 10.93
N ASP A 505 6.81 -12.37 11.97
CA ASP A 505 8.19 -12.37 12.45
C ASP A 505 9.18 -12.89 11.40
N ASP A 506 8.75 -13.82 10.53
CA ASP A 506 9.57 -14.28 9.39
C ASP A 506 9.84 -13.13 8.41
N VAL A 507 8.81 -12.38 8.02
CA VAL A 507 8.95 -11.23 7.10
C VAL A 507 9.75 -10.09 7.73
N VAL A 508 9.58 -9.82 9.02
CA VAL A 508 10.41 -8.85 9.77
C VAL A 508 11.89 -9.27 9.72
N ASN A 509 12.17 -10.55 9.95
CA ASN A 509 13.53 -11.06 9.86
C ASN A 509 14.12 -10.98 8.45
N GLU A 510 13.30 -11.17 7.40
CA GLU A 510 13.73 -10.99 6.02
C GLU A 510 13.99 -9.53 5.67
N TYR A 511 13.11 -8.62 6.12
CA TYR A 511 13.29 -7.17 6.02
C TYR A 511 14.61 -6.72 6.67
N ASN A 512 14.88 -7.18 7.90
CA ASN A 512 16.12 -6.84 8.61
C ASN A 512 17.37 -7.40 7.91
N ARG A 513 17.30 -8.62 7.34
CA ARG A 513 18.40 -9.17 6.53
C ARG A 513 18.63 -8.33 5.26
N LEU A 514 17.56 -7.88 4.61
CA LEU A 514 17.65 -7.04 3.43
C LEU A 514 18.25 -5.68 3.77
N LYS A 515 17.80 -5.04 4.86
CA LYS A 515 18.38 -3.81 5.41
C LYS A 515 19.87 -3.96 5.64
N ILE A 516 20.31 -4.98 6.38
CA ILE A 516 21.74 -5.26 6.62
C ILE A 516 22.51 -5.43 5.32
N ARG A 517 21.94 -6.15 4.33
CA ARG A 517 22.57 -6.34 3.01
C ARG A 517 22.78 -5.00 2.31
N TYR A 518 21.76 -4.15 2.24
CA TYR A 518 21.87 -2.83 1.60
C TYR A 518 22.88 -1.93 2.32
N LEU A 519 22.83 -1.87 3.65
CA LEU A 519 23.80 -1.12 4.45
C LEU A 519 25.24 -1.62 4.22
N THR A 520 25.44 -2.93 4.13
CA THR A 520 26.76 -3.52 3.83
C THR A 520 27.26 -3.11 2.45
N LEU A 521 26.40 -3.18 1.42
CA LEU A 521 26.74 -2.76 0.06
C LEU A 521 27.11 -1.27 -0.01
N LEU A 522 26.37 -0.41 0.71
CA LEU A 522 26.69 1.01 0.82
C LEU A 522 28.11 1.23 1.38
N ILE A 523 28.45 0.55 2.49
CA ILE A 523 29.78 0.63 3.13
C ILE A 523 30.88 0.14 2.18
N GLU A 524 30.67 -0.98 1.49
CA GLU A 524 31.65 -1.53 0.55
C GLU A 524 31.89 -0.61 -0.65
N LYS A 525 30.82 -0.02 -1.19
CA LYS A 525 30.87 0.89 -2.33
C LYS A 525 31.50 2.23 -1.93
N PHE A 526 31.17 2.77 -0.75
CA PHE A 526 31.81 3.96 -0.17
C PHE A 526 33.34 3.83 -0.08
N LYS A 527 33.84 2.68 0.39
CA LYS A 527 35.29 2.42 0.52
C LYS A 527 36.05 2.45 -0.81
N LYS A 528 35.35 2.20 -1.93
CA LYS A 528 35.94 2.24 -3.27
C LYS A 528 35.83 3.65 -3.87
N ASP A 529 34.63 4.19 -3.88
CA ASP A 529 34.34 5.53 -4.38
C ASP A 529 33.06 6.08 -3.72
N PRO A 530 33.16 7.05 -2.79
CA PRO A 530 32.00 7.67 -2.17
C PRO A 530 31.01 8.28 -3.16
N ARG A 531 31.48 8.84 -4.28
CA ARG A 531 30.61 9.51 -5.26
C ARG A 531 29.75 8.52 -6.04
N SER A 532 30.21 7.28 -6.19
CA SER A 532 29.45 6.23 -6.85
C SER A 532 28.15 5.86 -6.14
N LEU A 533 27.98 6.26 -4.87
CA LEU A 533 26.75 6.07 -4.12
C LEU A 533 25.63 7.03 -4.54
N ILE A 534 25.92 8.13 -5.25
CA ILE A 534 24.89 9.08 -5.68
C ILE A 534 24.09 8.43 -6.80
N LEU A 535 22.76 8.45 -6.70
CA LEU A 535 21.87 7.95 -7.75
C LEU A 535 22.13 8.71 -9.07
N PRO A 536 22.46 8.01 -10.16
CA PRO A 536 22.64 8.63 -11.47
C PRO A 536 21.34 9.27 -11.97
N GLY A 537 21.46 10.46 -12.58
CA GLY A 537 20.29 11.23 -13.05
C GLY A 537 19.53 10.61 -14.22
N ASP A 538 20.11 9.63 -14.92
CA ASP A 538 19.46 8.84 -15.97
C ASP A 538 18.63 7.67 -15.42
N ILE A 539 18.84 7.31 -14.14
CA ILE A 539 18.06 6.30 -13.41
C ILE A 539 17.01 6.98 -12.52
N ALA A 540 17.30 8.18 -12.02
CA ALA A 540 16.43 8.90 -11.10
C ALA A 540 15.05 9.19 -11.72
N ASP A 541 14.01 8.98 -10.90
CA ASP A 541 12.61 9.19 -11.26
C ASP A 541 11.95 10.07 -10.19
N GLU A 542 11.27 11.12 -10.62
CA GLU A 542 10.57 12.06 -9.74
C GLU A 542 9.41 11.38 -9.00
N GLU A 543 8.76 10.38 -9.60
CA GLU A 543 7.64 9.67 -8.96
C GLU A 543 8.09 8.89 -7.71
N TRP A 544 9.36 8.45 -7.66
CA TRP A 544 9.91 7.73 -6.50
C TRP A 544 9.97 8.60 -5.25
N GLU A 545 10.13 9.90 -5.44
CA GLU A 545 10.14 10.89 -4.36
C GLU A 545 8.73 11.25 -3.92
N LEU A 546 7.85 11.52 -4.89
CA LEU A 546 6.50 12.02 -4.62
C LEU A 546 5.58 10.95 -4.02
N ASN A 547 5.72 9.69 -4.46
CA ASN A 547 4.75 8.63 -4.15
C ASN A 547 5.29 7.53 -3.23
N TYR A 548 6.62 7.39 -3.10
CA TYR A 548 7.25 6.26 -2.41
C TYR A 548 8.18 6.67 -1.26
N ARG A 549 8.13 7.94 -0.83
CA ARG A 549 8.71 8.39 0.44
C ARG A 549 7.61 8.69 1.46
N SER A 550 7.95 8.52 2.73
CA SER A 550 7.14 9.01 3.84
C SER A 550 6.88 10.51 3.67
N VAL A 551 5.61 10.89 3.68
CA VAL A 551 5.18 12.28 3.71
C VAL A 551 5.26 12.78 5.16
N PRO A 552 5.84 13.96 5.42
CA PRO A 552 5.85 14.53 6.77
C PRO A 552 4.43 14.77 7.27
N ARG A 553 4.17 14.50 8.56
CA ARG A 553 2.93 14.96 9.19
C ARG A 553 3.03 16.45 9.43
N GLU A 554 2.10 17.19 8.87
CA GLU A 554 2.05 18.64 8.97
C GLU A 554 0.73 19.10 9.59
N LEU A 555 0.76 20.24 10.30
CA LEU A 555 -0.47 20.90 10.74
C LEU A 555 -1.08 21.58 9.51
N PRO A 556 -2.30 21.22 9.07
CA PRO A 556 -2.98 21.96 8.02
C PRO A 556 -3.28 23.37 8.54
N LEU A 557 -2.76 24.36 7.82
CA LEU A 557 -3.06 25.77 8.05
C LEU A 557 -4.22 26.12 7.11
N GLU A 558 -5.45 26.11 7.63
CA GLU A 558 -6.66 26.54 6.91
C GLU A 558 -6.98 28.02 7.15
#